data_AF-A0A2M8KKV2-F1
#
_entry.id   AF-A0A2M8KKV2-F1
#
_cell.length_a   1.000
_cell.length_b   1.000
_cell.length_c   1.000
_cell.angle_alpha   90.00
_cell.angle_beta   90.00
_cell.angle_gamma   90.00
#
_symmetry.space_group_name_H-M   'P 1'
#
loop_
_entity.id
_entity.type
_entity.pdbx_description
1 polymer ?
#
loop_
_entity_poly.entity_id
_entity_poly.type
_entity_poly.pdbx_seq_one_letter_code
_entity_poly.pdbx_strand_id
1 'polypeptide(L)'
;MFQTKDQYLSSLNYIFSIKIIGNTPVVELRRYSPNKNVKIYAKLENFNSSGSIKDRVALFMINQAITSKKLYPNLELIEPTTGNTGISLAMVSAILGYRFTAVMPDKVSLERRKLLKAYGAKIILTEDDNDINLAKKIVNEQRPEIQTVGLNSRFPTKIQGLRNLQYFRPAIFEKNLVDQIISIDEEEAAFTYMKD
;
A
#
# COMPACT_ATOMS: atom_id res chain seq x y z
N MET A 1 14.61 -18.12 11.98
CA MET A 1 15.64 -17.08 12.17
C MET A 1 16.77 -17.41 11.21
N PHE A 2 17.09 -16.56 10.22
CA PHE A 2 18.11 -16.87 9.21
C PHE A 2 19.50 -16.74 9.83
N GLN A 3 20.34 -17.77 9.68
CA GLN A 3 21.63 -17.89 10.37
C GLN A 3 22.77 -17.19 9.61
N THR A 4 22.60 -16.89 8.32
CA THR A 4 23.61 -16.21 7.49
C THR A 4 23.00 -15.21 6.51
N LYS A 5 23.84 -14.28 6.03
CA LYS A 5 23.49 -13.29 4.98
C LYS A 5 23.10 -13.97 3.66
N ASP A 6 23.69 -15.12 3.33
CA ASP A 6 23.39 -15.88 2.11
C ASP A 6 22.07 -16.66 2.20
N GLN A 7 21.69 -17.13 3.39
CA GLN A 7 20.34 -17.66 3.63
C GLN A 7 19.27 -16.56 3.50
N TYR A 8 19.55 -15.35 3.98
CA TYR A 8 18.67 -14.19 3.80
C TYR A 8 18.53 -13.80 2.32
N LEU A 9 19.64 -13.73 1.58
CA LEU A 9 19.62 -13.45 0.13
C LEU A 9 18.94 -14.57 -0.70
N SER A 10 19.12 -15.84 -0.33
CA SER A 10 18.39 -16.95 -0.96
C SER A 10 16.89 -16.92 -0.64
N SER A 11 16.50 -16.53 0.59
CA SER A 11 15.09 -16.27 0.92
C SER A 11 14.52 -15.08 0.13
N LEU A 12 15.34 -14.09 -0.24
CA LEU A 12 14.90 -12.97 -1.08
C LEU A 12 14.52 -13.40 -2.50
N ASN A 13 15.20 -14.40 -3.07
CA ASN A 13 14.77 -14.99 -4.35
C ASN A 13 13.41 -15.70 -4.25
N TYR A 14 13.10 -16.33 -3.11
CA TYR A 14 11.76 -16.86 -2.83
C TYR A 14 10.71 -15.74 -2.67
N ILE A 15 11.10 -14.61 -2.07
CA ILE A 15 10.25 -13.42 -1.92
C ILE A 15 9.88 -12.81 -3.28
N PHE A 16 10.81 -12.77 -4.25
CA PHE A 16 10.52 -12.36 -5.63
C PHE A 16 9.52 -13.28 -6.35
N SER A 17 9.30 -14.51 -5.86
CA SER A 17 8.38 -15.50 -6.44
C SER A 17 6.94 -15.40 -5.93
N ILE A 18 6.65 -14.48 -4.99
CA ILE A 18 5.29 -14.20 -4.49
C ILE A 18 4.45 -13.53 -5.60
N LYS A 19 4.00 -14.34 -6.56
CA LYS A 19 3.16 -13.95 -7.72
C LYS A 19 1.70 -13.63 -7.35
N ILE A 20 1.41 -13.32 -6.09
CA ILE A 20 0.03 -13.10 -5.60
C ILE A 20 -0.39 -11.63 -5.63
N ILE A 21 0.54 -10.72 -5.91
CA ILE A 21 0.30 -9.28 -6.04
C ILE A 21 0.48 -8.89 -7.51
N GLY A 22 -0.55 -8.25 -8.05
CA GLY A 22 -0.62 -7.85 -9.44
C GLY A 22 -1.31 -8.87 -10.33
N ASN A 23 -1.04 -8.79 -11.64
CA ASN A 23 -1.72 -9.58 -12.67
C ASN A 23 -3.26 -9.65 -12.54
N THR A 24 -3.85 -8.55 -12.06
CA THR A 24 -5.30 -8.46 -11.80
C THR A 24 -6.10 -8.44 -13.11
N PRO A 25 -7.35 -8.91 -13.11
CA PRO A 25 -8.18 -8.91 -14.31
C PRO A 25 -8.43 -7.51 -14.88
N VAL A 26 -8.74 -7.47 -16.17
CA VAL A 26 -9.26 -6.29 -16.87
C VAL A 26 -10.59 -6.70 -17.47
N VAL A 27 -11.63 -5.90 -17.22
CA VAL A 27 -12.97 -6.19 -17.69
C VAL A 27 -13.51 -5.01 -18.49
N GLU A 28 -14.05 -5.28 -19.67
CA GLU A 28 -14.75 -4.29 -20.48
C GLU A 28 -16.12 -3.97 -19.88
N LEU A 29 -16.39 -2.69 -19.61
CA LEU A 29 -17.66 -2.20 -19.08
C LEU A 29 -18.62 -1.84 -20.22
N ARG A 30 -19.09 -2.85 -20.96
CA ARG A 30 -19.86 -2.69 -22.21
C ARG A 30 -21.10 -1.80 -22.14
N ARG A 31 -21.72 -1.68 -20.97
CA ARG A 31 -22.96 -0.91 -20.76
C ARG A 31 -22.75 0.51 -20.25
N TYR A 32 -21.52 0.89 -19.96
CA TYR A 32 -21.21 2.15 -19.27
C TYR A 32 -20.71 3.26 -20.19
N SER A 33 -20.43 2.96 -21.46
CA SER A 33 -20.02 3.99 -22.41
C SER A 33 -21.24 4.64 -23.07
N PRO A 34 -21.48 5.95 -22.88
CA PRO A 34 -22.55 6.67 -23.58
C PRO A 34 -22.25 6.83 -25.09
N ASN A 35 -21.00 6.68 -25.50
CA ASN A 35 -20.56 6.71 -26.90
C ASN A 35 -20.15 5.30 -27.35
N LYS A 36 -20.85 4.74 -28.35
CA LYS A 36 -20.60 3.39 -28.87
C LYS A 36 -19.20 3.18 -29.46
N ASN A 37 -18.49 4.25 -29.80
CA ASN A 37 -17.12 4.19 -30.32
C ASN A 37 -16.06 4.22 -29.20
N VAL A 38 -16.45 4.47 -27.95
CA VAL A 38 -15.56 4.51 -26.79
C VAL A 38 -15.71 3.23 -25.98
N LYS A 39 -14.60 2.52 -25.74
CA LYS A 39 -14.56 1.35 -24.85
C LYS A 39 -14.03 1.75 -23.49
N ILE A 40 -14.75 1.36 -22.44
CA ILE A 40 -14.33 1.56 -21.05
C ILE A 40 -13.86 0.23 -20.48
N TYR A 41 -12.67 0.21 -19.90
CA TYR A 41 -12.11 -0.98 -19.23
C TYR A 41 -11.85 -0.68 -17.75
N ALA A 42 -12.26 -1.60 -16.88
CA ALA A 42 -11.95 -1.58 -15.46
C ALA A 42 -10.76 -2.49 -15.16
N LYS A 43 -9.72 -1.95 -14.53
CA LYS A 43 -8.63 -2.74 -13.95
C LYS A 43 -9.00 -3.12 -12.51
N LEU A 44 -9.26 -4.40 -12.27
CA LEU A 44 -9.84 -4.88 -11.00
C LEU A 44 -8.77 -5.07 -9.91
N GLU A 45 -8.20 -3.97 -9.41
CA GLU A 45 -7.16 -4.00 -8.37
C GLU A 45 -7.64 -4.49 -7.00
N ASN A 46 -8.94 -4.66 -6.80
CA ASN A 46 -9.49 -5.35 -5.64
C ASN A 46 -9.23 -6.87 -5.65
N PHE A 47 -8.72 -7.43 -6.76
CA PHE A 47 -8.30 -8.83 -6.85
C PHE A 47 -6.86 -9.08 -6.36
N ASN A 48 -6.15 -8.05 -5.93
CA ASN A 48 -4.91 -8.27 -5.18
C ASN A 48 -5.22 -8.92 -3.82
N SER A 49 -4.22 -9.57 -3.22
CA SER A 49 -4.39 -10.42 -2.03
C SER A 49 -5.01 -9.74 -0.81
N SER A 50 -4.72 -8.46 -0.55
CA SER A 50 -5.36 -7.71 0.54
C SER A 50 -6.71 -7.11 0.16
N GLY A 51 -7.10 -7.20 -1.11
CA GLY A 51 -8.28 -6.57 -1.66
C GLY A 51 -8.06 -5.16 -2.21
N SER A 52 -6.81 -4.71 -2.42
CA SER A 52 -6.57 -3.36 -2.94
C SER A 52 -5.25 -3.16 -3.72
N ILE A 53 -5.18 -2.06 -4.47
CA ILE A 53 -3.98 -1.62 -5.20
C ILE A 53 -2.76 -1.36 -4.29
N LYS A 54 -2.97 -1.16 -2.97
CA LYS A 54 -1.88 -0.82 -2.04
C LYS A 54 -0.90 -1.96 -1.84
N ASP A 55 -1.25 -3.19 -2.22
CA ASP A 55 -0.36 -4.35 -2.20
C ASP A 55 0.89 -4.13 -3.04
N ARG A 56 0.72 -3.54 -4.23
CA ARG A 56 1.83 -3.23 -5.13
C ARG A 56 2.81 -2.26 -4.50
N VAL A 57 2.27 -1.24 -3.84
CA VAL A 57 3.05 -0.17 -3.20
C VAL A 57 3.79 -0.71 -1.98
N ALA A 58 3.11 -1.48 -1.13
CA ALA A 58 3.69 -2.13 0.03
C ALA A 58 4.84 -3.07 -0.37
N LEU A 59 4.61 -3.95 -1.36
CA LEU A 59 5.64 -4.85 -1.86
C LEU A 59 6.84 -4.08 -2.42
N PHE A 60 6.61 -3.05 -3.24
CA PHE A 60 7.68 -2.23 -3.78
C PHE A 60 8.49 -1.54 -2.68
N MET A 61 7.82 -0.91 -1.71
CA MET A 61 8.48 -0.17 -0.62
C MET A 61 9.32 -1.08 0.26
N ILE A 62 8.78 -2.22 0.68
CA ILE A 62 9.51 -3.18 1.50
C ILE A 62 10.68 -3.77 0.71
N ASN A 63 10.47 -4.15 -0.55
CA ASN A 63 11.55 -4.66 -1.40
C ASN A 63 12.67 -3.63 -1.58
N GLN A 64 12.33 -2.38 -1.88
CA GLN A 64 13.33 -1.30 -1.99
C GLN A 64 14.06 -1.05 -0.68
N ALA A 65 13.38 -1.12 0.47
CA ALA A 65 14.02 -0.96 1.77
C ALA A 65 15.01 -2.11 2.05
N ILE A 66 14.67 -3.34 1.65
CA ILE A 66 15.54 -4.51 1.78
C ILE A 66 16.75 -4.42 0.85
N THR A 67 16.53 -4.16 -0.44
CA THR A 67 17.61 -4.08 -1.45
C THR A 67 18.58 -2.94 -1.16
N SER A 68 18.06 -1.82 -0.64
CA SER A 68 18.88 -0.68 -0.19
C SER A 68 19.50 -0.87 1.20
N LYS A 69 19.34 -2.05 1.83
CA LYS A 69 19.85 -2.40 3.17
C LYS A 69 19.36 -1.48 4.29
N LYS A 70 18.22 -0.81 4.09
CA LYS A 70 17.55 0.03 5.10
C LYS A 70 16.58 -0.77 5.97
N LEU A 71 16.19 -1.96 5.50
CA LEU A 71 15.41 -2.94 6.25
C LEU A 71 16.21 -4.24 6.33
N TYR A 72 16.41 -4.74 7.55
CA TYR A 72 17.17 -5.94 7.88
C TYR A 72 16.46 -6.70 9.01
N PRO A 73 16.80 -7.99 9.22
CA PRO A 73 16.16 -8.80 10.25
C PRO A 73 16.17 -8.13 11.63
N ASN A 74 15.10 -8.33 12.41
CA ASN A 74 14.82 -7.75 13.74
C ASN A 74 14.29 -6.30 13.76
N LEU A 75 14.35 -5.56 12.66
CA LEU A 75 13.64 -4.29 12.55
C LEU A 75 12.12 -4.49 12.55
N GLU A 76 11.40 -3.55 13.16
CA GLU A 76 9.94 -3.51 13.14
C GLU A 76 9.46 -2.37 12.24
N LEU A 77 8.59 -2.71 11.30
CA LEU A 77 7.94 -1.75 10.41
C LEU A 77 6.82 -1.06 11.17
N ILE A 78 6.71 0.26 11.02
CA ILE A 78 5.63 1.03 11.61
C ILE A 78 4.96 1.91 10.56
N GLU A 79 3.64 2.03 10.62
CA GLU A 79 2.89 2.90 9.73
C GLU A 79 1.69 3.52 10.47
N PRO A 80 1.56 4.86 10.48
CA PRO A 80 0.31 5.52 10.85
C PRO A 80 -0.72 5.29 9.74
N THR A 81 -1.81 4.57 10.03
CA THR A 81 -2.75 4.20 8.96
C THR A 81 -4.13 3.80 9.47
N THR A 82 -5.15 4.24 8.75
CA THR A 82 -6.56 3.86 8.98
C THR A 82 -7.12 3.00 7.85
N GLY A 83 -6.30 2.70 6.84
CA GLY A 83 -6.77 2.22 5.54
C GLY A 83 -5.95 1.09 4.93
N ASN A 84 -6.09 0.95 3.62
CA ASN A 84 -5.55 -0.17 2.86
C ASN A 84 -4.03 -0.29 2.90
N THR A 85 -3.31 0.83 3.05
CA THR A 85 -1.84 0.82 3.15
C THR A 85 -1.37 -0.02 4.34
N GLY A 86 -1.97 0.15 5.51
CA GLY A 86 -1.65 -0.66 6.69
C GLY A 86 -1.93 -2.14 6.50
N ILE A 87 -3.06 -2.47 5.88
CA ILE A 87 -3.45 -3.86 5.61
C ILE A 87 -2.44 -4.51 4.65
N SER A 88 -2.11 -3.83 3.56
CA SER A 88 -1.11 -4.30 2.59
C SER A 88 0.29 -4.45 3.21
N LEU A 89 0.74 -3.48 4.02
CA LEU A 89 2.02 -3.55 4.71
C LEU A 89 2.03 -4.67 5.75
N ALA A 90 0.96 -4.85 6.53
CA ALA A 90 0.84 -5.95 7.48
C ALA A 90 0.92 -7.31 6.78
N MET A 91 0.14 -7.50 5.71
CA MET A 91 0.13 -8.73 4.93
C MET A 91 1.52 -9.03 4.33
N VAL A 92 2.13 -8.06 3.65
CA VAL A 92 3.46 -8.25 3.06
C VAL A 92 4.51 -8.49 4.15
N SER A 93 4.48 -7.73 5.26
CA SER A 93 5.40 -7.94 6.38
C SER A 93 5.29 -9.36 6.95
N ALA A 94 4.06 -9.86 7.12
CA ALA A 94 3.81 -11.21 7.61
C ALA A 94 4.40 -12.29 6.69
N ILE A 95 4.19 -12.15 5.37
CA ILE A 95 4.73 -13.09 4.38
C ILE A 95 6.27 -13.08 4.39
N LEU A 96 6.87 -11.91 4.58
CA LEU A 96 8.32 -11.71 4.55
C LEU A 96 9.01 -11.93 5.91
N GLY A 97 8.24 -12.23 6.97
CA GLY A 97 8.76 -12.46 8.31
C GLY A 97 9.21 -11.20 9.06
N TYR A 98 8.71 -10.02 8.68
CA TYR A 98 8.91 -8.77 9.42
C TYR A 98 7.78 -8.51 10.42
N ARG A 99 8.14 -7.92 11.56
CA ARG A 99 7.16 -7.40 12.50
C ARG A 99 6.57 -6.10 11.95
N PHE A 100 5.28 -5.90 12.16
CA PHE A 100 4.57 -4.70 11.75
C PHE A 100 3.69 -4.16 12.88
N THR A 101 3.77 -2.85 13.14
CA THR A 101 2.87 -2.12 14.03
C THR A 101 2.10 -1.06 13.25
N ALA A 102 0.77 -1.14 13.30
CA ALA A 102 -0.12 -0.10 12.81
C ALA A 102 -0.46 0.86 13.95
N VAL A 103 -0.29 2.16 13.71
CA VAL A 103 -0.70 3.22 14.64
C VAL A 103 -1.93 3.91 14.07
N MET A 104 -3.06 3.90 14.78
CA MET A 104 -4.33 4.40 14.23
C MET A 104 -5.24 5.00 15.30
N PRO A 105 -6.11 5.95 14.96
CA PRO A 105 -7.13 6.43 15.86
C PRO A 105 -8.05 5.31 16.37
N ASP A 106 -8.51 5.44 17.60
CA ASP A 106 -9.46 4.52 18.23
C ASP A 106 -10.86 4.50 17.56
N LYS A 107 -11.19 5.49 16.73
CA LYS A 107 -12.40 5.55 15.89
C LYS A 107 -12.37 4.59 14.68
N VAL A 108 -11.22 4.00 14.33
CA VAL A 108 -11.12 3.10 13.17
C VAL A 108 -11.95 1.81 13.39
N SER A 109 -12.72 1.40 12.38
CA SER A 109 -13.63 0.23 12.42
C SER A 109 -12.97 -1.05 12.99
N LEU A 110 -13.71 -1.82 13.79
CA LEU A 110 -13.22 -3.06 14.41
C LEU A 110 -12.83 -4.13 13.38
N GLU A 111 -13.50 -4.18 12.24
CA GLU A 111 -13.23 -5.11 11.12
C GLU A 111 -11.80 -4.92 10.61
N ARG A 112 -11.39 -3.65 10.41
CA ARG A 112 -10.01 -3.32 9.99
C ARG A 112 -8.98 -3.74 11.03
N ARG A 113 -9.27 -3.51 12.32
CA ARG A 113 -8.37 -3.94 13.41
C ARG A 113 -8.26 -5.46 13.47
N LYS A 114 -9.36 -6.18 13.29
CA LYS A 114 -9.36 -7.65 13.23
C LYS A 114 -8.54 -8.16 12.06
N LEU A 115 -8.68 -7.56 10.88
CA LEU A 115 -7.91 -7.94 9.70
C LEU A 115 -6.40 -7.71 9.88
N LEU A 116 -6.02 -6.55 10.42
CA LEU A 116 -4.62 -6.26 10.76
C LEU A 116 -4.05 -7.27 11.76
N LYS A 117 -4.80 -7.57 12.83
CA LYS A 117 -4.42 -8.59 13.82
C LYS A 117 -4.29 -9.98 13.20
N ALA A 118 -5.16 -10.33 12.24
CA ALA A 118 -5.09 -11.61 11.54
C ALA A 118 -3.79 -11.76 10.72
N TYR A 119 -3.25 -10.64 10.20
CA TYR A 119 -1.91 -10.58 9.60
C TYR A 119 -0.77 -10.47 10.63
N GLY A 120 -1.04 -10.63 11.92
CA GLY A 120 -0.03 -10.53 12.98
C GLY A 120 0.43 -9.11 13.29
N ALA A 121 -0.26 -8.09 12.79
CA ALA A 121 0.06 -6.71 13.11
C ALA A 121 -0.23 -6.41 14.58
N LYS A 122 0.68 -5.69 15.21
CA LYS A 122 0.38 -5.00 16.47
C LYS A 122 -0.37 -3.71 16.16
N ILE A 123 -1.28 -3.34 17.04
CA ILE A 123 -2.09 -2.12 16.88
C ILE A 123 -1.87 -1.24 18.10
N ILE A 124 -1.48 0.00 17.84
CA ILE A 124 -1.44 1.07 18.83
C ILE A 124 -2.56 2.03 18.48
N LEU A 125 -3.43 2.28 19.46
CA LEU A 125 -4.55 3.21 19.32
C LEU A 125 -4.15 4.59 19.83
N THR A 126 -4.65 5.62 19.17
CA THR A 126 -4.43 7.03 19.51
C THR A 126 -5.76 7.78 19.54
N GLU A 127 -5.79 8.93 20.19
CA GLU A 127 -6.97 9.81 20.21
C GLU A 127 -7.10 10.63 18.91
N ASP A 128 -5.97 11.09 18.37
CA ASP A 128 -5.92 11.93 17.16
C ASP A 128 -5.39 11.21 15.92
N ASP A 129 -5.61 11.82 14.75
CA ASP A 129 -5.05 11.39 13.47
C ASP A 129 -3.51 11.41 13.52
N ASN A 130 -2.89 10.33 13.06
CA ASN A 130 -1.48 10.06 13.34
C ASN A 130 -0.54 10.57 12.25
N ASP A 131 0.46 11.35 12.67
CA ASP A 131 1.72 11.55 11.93
C ASP A 131 2.72 10.43 12.26
N ILE A 132 3.62 10.13 11.33
CA ILE A 132 4.66 9.12 11.52
C ILE A 132 5.61 9.48 12.66
N ASN A 133 5.83 10.76 12.94
CA ASN A 133 6.67 11.18 14.06
C ASN A 133 6.01 10.84 15.39
N LEU A 134 4.69 11.03 15.48
CA LEU A 134 3.90 10.62 16.64
C LEU A 134 3.91 9.10 16.79
N ALA A 135 3.71 8.36 15.69
CA ALA A 135 3.81 6.90 15.69
C ALA A 135 5.18 6.41 16.17
N LYS A 136 6.28 7.01 15.69
CA LYS A 136 7.65 6.70 16.14
C LYS A 136 7.82 6.98 17.63
N LYS A 137 7.38 8.15 18.10
CA LYS A 137 7.48 8.55 19.50
C LYS A 137 6.77 7.54 20.40
N ILE A 138 5.51 7.22 20.09
CA ILE A 138 4.71 6.29 20.88
C ILE A 138 5.34 4.90 20.92
N VAL A 139 5.82 4.38 19.78
CA VAL A 139 6.45 3.06 19.76
C VAL A 139 7.75 3.06 20.55
N ASN A 140 8.58 4.10 20.43
CA ASN A 140 9.83 4.20 21.18
C ASN A 140 9.59 4.33 22.69
N GLU A 141 8.54 5.03 23.12
CA GLU A 141 8.16 5.16 24.53
C GLU A 141 7.62 3.83 25.10
N GLN A 142 6.78 3.12 24.33
CA GLN A 142 6.19 1.87 24.78
C GLN A 142 7.13 0.67 24.65
N ARG A 143 8.07 0.70 23.70
CA ARG A 143 8.92 -0.43 23.29
C ARG A 143 10.34 0.03 22.92
N PRO A 144 11.11 0.58 23.88
CA PRO A 144 12.44 1.14 23.63
C PRO A 144 13.47 0.11 23.16
N GLU A 145 13.21 -1.18 23.38
CA GLU A 145 14.06 -2.29 22.97
C GLU A 145 14.03 -2.58 21.46
N ILE A 146 13.16 -1.88 20.71
CA ILE A 146 12.90 -2.17 19.30
C ILE A 146 13.27 -1.01 18.43
N GLN A 147 14.15 -1.31 17.48
CA GLN A 147 14.45 -0.38 16.40
C GLN A 147 13.31 -0.39 15.37
N THR A 148 12.67 0.77 15.21
CA THR A 148 11.56 0.96 14.29
C THR A 148 12.00 1.61 12.99
N VAL A 149 11.37 1.23 11.88
CA VAL A 149 11.53 1.90 10.59
C VAL A 149 10.16 2.25 10.03
N GLY A 150 9.92 3.56 9.89
CA GLY A 150 8.80 4.09 9.13
C GLY A 150 9.13 4.09 7.65
N LEU A 151 8.32 3.42 6.83
CA LEU A 151 8.46 3.47 5.38
C LEU A 151 7.57 4.56 4.83
N ASN A 152 8.13 5.74 4.60
CA ASN A 152 7.42 6.80 3.88
C ASN A 152 7.79 6.79 2.41
N SER A 153 6.77 6.96 1.55
CA SER A 153 7.02 7.47 0.22
C SER A 153 7.46 8.93 0.34
N ARG A 154 8.55 9.32 -0.33
CA ARG A 154 9.01 10.72 -0.30
C ARG A 154 7.92 11.62 -0.87
N PHE A 155 7.58 12.70 -0.17
CA PHE A 155 6.75 13.77 -0.70
C PHE A 155 7.48 14.46 -1.87
N PRO A 156 6.77 14.79 -2.98
CA PRO A 156 5.39 14.43 -3.28
C PRO A 156 5.24 12.93 -3.59
N THR A 157 4.28 12.27 -2.95
CA THR A 157 4.02 10.84 -3.14
C THR A 157 3.33 10.62 -4.47
N LYS A 158 4.11 10.42 -5.53
CA LYS A 158 3.62 10.23 -6.90
C LYS A 158 3.02 8.85 -7.17
N ILE A 159 2.76 8.04 -6.13
CA ILE A 159 2.08 6.74 -6.23
C ILE A 159 0.78 6.80 -5.40
N GLN A 160 -0.06 7.80 -5.68
CA GLN A 160 -1.49 7.68 -5.39
C GLN A 160 -2.10 6.88 -6.56
N GLY A 161 -2.74 5.75 -6.25
CA GLY A 161 -3.23 4.78 -7.25
C GLY A 161 -3.95 5.44 -8.44
N LEU A 162 -3.70 4.94 -9.65
CA LEU A 162 -4.18 5.41 -10.98
C LEU A 162 -4.00 6.91 -11.32
N ARG A 163 -3.90 7.82 -10.34
CA ARG A 163 -3.74 9.28 -10.49
C ARG A 163 -2.37 9.67 -11.03
N ASN A 164 -1.41 8.76 -11.07
CA ASN A 164 -0.09 9.03 -11.64
C ASN A 164 0.44 7.86 -12.50
N LEU A 165 0.09 7.92 -13.78
CA LEU A 165 0.50 6.96 -14.81
C LEU A 165 1.99 7.03 -15.19
N GLN A 166 2.78 7.93 -14.59
CA GLN A 166 4.22 7.96 -14.76
C GLN A 166 4.92 6.88 -13.94
N TYR A 167 4.40 6.58 -12.74
CA TYR A 167 5.01 5.63 -11.78
C TYR A 167 4.24 4.32 -11.67
N PHE A 168 2.97 4.30 -12.08
CA PHE A 168 2.18 3.09 -12.23
C PHE A 168 1.44 3.10 -13.57
N ARG A 169 1.90 2.28 -14.53
CA ARG A 169 1.16 2.03 -15.76
C ARG A 169 0.48 0.68 -15.66
N PRO A 170 -0.87 0.62 -15.68
CA PRO A 170 -1.57 -0.64 -15.90
C PRO A 170 -1.02 -1.30 -17.16
N ALA A 171 -0.93 -2.63 -17.19
CA ALA A 171 -0.47 -3.36 -18.37
C ALA A 171 -1.31 -3.09 -19.64
N ILE A 172 -2.53 -2.57 -19.46
CA ILE A 172 -3.45 -2.15 -20.52
C ILE A 172 -3.24 -0.71 -21.01
N PHE A 173 -2.38 0.05 -20.33
CA PHE A 173 -2.13 1.44 -20.67
C PHE A 173 -1.04 1.51 -21.74
N GLU A 174 -1.46 1.68 -22.99
CA GLU A 174 -0.58 1.99 -24.10
C GLU A 174 -0.66 3.50 -24.38
N LYS A 175 0.42 4.21 -24.06
CA LYS A 175 0.46 5.68 -24.19
C LYS A 175 0.10 6.17 -25.61
N ASN A 176 0.43 5.38 -26.62
CA ASN A 176 0.21 5.72 -28.02
C ASN A 176 -1.24 5.50 -28.49
N LEU A 177 -2.08 4.82 -27.69
CA LEU A 177 -3.51 4.62 -27.95
C LEU A 177 -4.40 5.69 -27.28
N VAL A 178 -3.79 6.68 -26.61
CA VAL A 178 -4.52 7.74 -25.91
C VAL A 178 -4.52 8.99 -26.78
N ASP A 179 -5.65 9.29 -27.41
CA ASP A 179 -5.82 10.47 -28.27
C ASP A 179 -5.78 11.79 -27.47
N GLN A 180 -6.28 11.78 -26.23
CA GLN A 180 -6.29 12.94 -25.35
C GLN A 180 -6.25 12.53 -23.87
N ILE A 181 -5.47 13.26 -23.06
CA ILE A 181 -5.50 13.19 -21.59
C ILE A 181 -6.07 14.51 -21.09
N ILE A 182 -7.23 14.47 -20.45
CA ILE A 182 -7.87 15.64 -19.82
C ILE A 182 -7.66 15.52 -18.31
N SER A 183 -6.93 16.46 -17.74
CA SER A 183 -6.78 16.61 -16.29
C SER A 183 -7.87 17.57 -15.80
N ILE A 184 -8.72 17.11 -14.89
CA ILE A 184 -9.77 17.92 -14.26
C ILE A 184 -9.32 18.21 -12.83
N ASP A 185 -9.48 19.46 -12.40
CA ASP A 185 -9.16 19.88 -11.03
C ASP A 185 -10.19 19.32 -10.05
N GLU A 186 -9.73 18.76 -8.92
CA GLU A 186 -10.63 18.16 -7.91
C GLU A 186 -11.44 19.24 -7.18
N GLU A 187 -10.97 20.49 -7.17
CA GLU A 187 -11.69 21.62 -6.56
C GLU A 187 -13.04 21.90 -7.26
N GLU A 188 -13.12 21.77 -8.60
CA GLU A 188 -14.37 21.95 -9.36
C GLU A 188 -15.40 20.84 -9.09
N ALA A 189 -14.94 19.60 -8.86
CA ALA A 189 -15.81 18.46 -8.55
C ALA A 189 -16.45 18.58 -7.15
N ALA A 190 -15.70 19.11 -6.18
CA ALA A 190 -16.19 19.36 -4.82
C ALA A 190 -17.32 20.39 -4.79
N PHE A 191 -17.24 21.46 -5.60
CA PHE A 191 -18.28 22.49 -5.67
C PHE A 191 -19.54 22.04 -6.41
N THR A 192 -19.41 21.15 -7.39
CA THR A 192 -20.51 20.77 -8.30
C THR A 192 -21.39 19.66 -7.72
N TYR A 193 -20.84 18.76 -6.91
CA TYR A 193 -21.55 17.55 -6.44
C TYR A 193 -21.76 17.47 -4.92
N MET A 194 -21.37 18.49 -4.15
CA MET A 194 -21.62 18.56 -2.69
C MET A 194 -22.58 19.67 -2.26
N LYS A 195 -23.31 20.28 -3.21
CA LYS A 195 -24.51 21.06 -2.89
C LYS A 195 -25.74 20.20 -3.13
N ASP A 196 -26.05 19.39 -2.12
CA ASP A 196 -27.37 19.11 -1.54
C ASP A 196 -27.24 18.03 -0.46
#